data_AF-A0A653RV85-F1
#
_entry.id   AF-A0A653RV85-F1
#
_cell.length_a   1.000
_cell.length_b   1.000
_cell.length_c   1.000
_cell.angle_alpha   90.00
_cell.angle_beta   90.00
_cell.angle_gamma   90.00
#
_symmetry.space_group_name_H-M   'P 1'
#
loop_
_entity.id
_entity.type
_entity.pdbx_description
1 polymer ?
#
loop_
_entity_poly.entity_id
_entity_poly.type
_entity_poly.pdbx_seq_one_letter_code
_entity_poly.pdbx_strand_id
1 'polypeptide(L)'
;MVRLQRSLAAVLAALTVLVACGGGNSSGLAGNSGGSTASGGSGTATSSSGSVNMALTDAPACGFDHVYVTVSSVRINASAQAGDSDAGWSTITPASPQKVDLLSLTNGALQQLGQTALTAGSYQQIRLMLAANSTDQLVNSVVPTGDAETALSTPSATQTGYKVVGQFTVAPAALT
;
A
#
# COMPACT_ATOMS: atom_id res chain seq x y z
N MET A 1 0.01 -6.05 32.96
CA MET A 1 -0.28 -6.51 31.57
C MET A 1 -1.57 -5.86 31.10
N VAL A 2 -1.48 -4.67 30.48
CA VAL A 2 -2.66 -3.95 29.99
C VAL A 2 -3.20 -4.71 28.78
N ARG A 3 -4.33 -5.39 28.96
CA ARG A 3 -5.05 -6.08 27.87
C ARG A 3 -5.72 -5.01 27.01
N LEU A 4 -4.96 -4.41 26.09
CA LEU A 4 -5.46 -3.49 25.06
C LEU A 4 -6.20 -4.27 23.95
N GLN A 5 -7.14 -5.14 24.33
CA GLN A 5 -7.85 -6.05 23.42
C GLN A 5 -9.05 -5.40 22.69
N ARG A 6 -9.26 -4.08 22.79
CA ARG A 6 -10.52 -3.49 22.26
C ARG A 6 -10.47 -2.15 21.53
N SER A 7 -9.33 -1.47 21.36
CA SER A 7 -9.37 -0.11 20.78
C SER A 7 -8.41 0.19 19.63
N LEU A 8 -7.57 -0.77 19.20
CA LEU A 8 -6.67 -0.52 18.06
C LEU A 8 -7.39 -0.45 16.70
N ALA A 9 -8.68 -0.77 16.66
CA ALA A 9 -9.51 -0.67 15.45
C ALA A 9 -9.96 0.77 15.13
N ALA A 10 -9.78 1.74 16.03
CA ALA A 10 -10.30 3.10 15.87
C ALA A 10 -9.27 4.10 15.29
N VAL A 11 -7.98 3.75 15.25
CA VAL A 11 -6.93 4.53 14.57
C VAL A 11 -6.70 3.89 13.20
N LEU A 12 -7.71 4.01 12.35
CA LEU A 12 -7.75 3.34 11.06
C LEU A 12 -7.06 4.23 10.02
N ALA A 13 -5.77 3.97 9.80
CA ALA A 13 -5.06 4.53 8.67
C ALA A 13 -5.75 4.07 7.37
N ALA A 14 -6.44 4.97 6.68
CA ALA A 14 -6.99 4.69 5.37
C ALA A 14 -5.84 4.72 4.36
N LEU A 15 -5.51 3.57 3.79
CA LEU A 15 -4.57 3.49 2.68
C LEU A 15 -5.32 3.91 1.41
N THR A 16 -4.95 5.06 0.85
CA THR A 16 -5.55 5.57 -0.39
C THR A 16 -4.61 5.29 -1.55
N VAL A 17 -5.17 4.77 -2.65
CA VAL A 17 -4.48 4.54 -3.91
C VAL A 17 -4.86 5.70 -4.84
N LEU A 18 -3.88 6.51 -5.23
CA LEU A 18 -4.12 7.77 -5.94
C LEU A 18 -3.95 7.59 -7.46
N VAL A 19 -5.08 7.42 -8.15
CA VAL A 19 -5.10 7.17 -9.59
C VAL A 19 -4.81 8.43 -10.39
N ALA A 20 -3.68 8.47 -11.09
CA ALA A 20 -3.27 9.55 -11.98
C ALA A 20 -3.27 9.09 -13.45
N CYS A 21 -4.34 9.40 -14.17
CA CYS A 21 -4.45 9.12 -15.61
C CYS A 21 -3.48 10.00 -16.41
N GLY A 22 -2.25 9.52 -16.62
CA GLY A 22 -1.24 10.16 -17.47
C GLY A 22 -1.35 9.66 -18.91
N GLY A 23 -2.16 10.32 -19.73
CA GLY A 23 -2.18 10.11 -21.18
C GLY A 23 -0.99 10.77 -21.86
N GLY A 24 -0.19 9.99 -22.60
CA GLY A 24 0.94 10.49 -23.37
C GLY A 24 0.98 9.88 -24.78
N ASN A 25 0.38 10.58 -25.74
CA ASN A 25 0.58 10.37 -27.18
C ASN A 25 1.98 10.88 -27.58
N SER A 26 2.76 10.11 -28.35
CA SER A 26 3.34 10.53 -29.66
C SER A 26 4.58 9.73 -30.10
N SER A 27 4.70 9.67 -31.43
CA SER A 27 5.89 9.37 -32.24
C SER A 27 6.27 7.88 -32.40
N GLY A 28 6.22 7.24 -33.57
CA GLY A 28 6.05 7.69 -34.95
C GLY A 28 6.91 6.80 -35.84
N LEU A 29 6.35 6.20 -36.90
CA LEU A 29 7.10 5.89 -38.13
C LEU A 29 6.14 5.63 -39.30
N ALA A 30 6.54 6.16 -40.46
CA ALA A 30 5.80 6.36 -41.68
C ALA A 30 5.55 5.08 -42.52
N GLY A 31 4.61 5.15 -43.48
CA GLY A 31 4.73 4.40 -44.73
C GLY A 31 3.45 3.81 -45.32
N ASN A 32 2.91 4.51 -46.33
CA ASN A 32 2.37 4.04 -47.62
C ASN A 32 1.35 2.87 -47.72
N SER A 33 0.38 3.12 -48.59
CA SER A 33 -0.73 2.29 -49.10
C SER A 33 -0.43 0.82 -49.45
N GLY A 34 -1.42 -0.04 -49.17
CA GLY A 34 -1.81 -1.17 -50.03
C GLY A 34 -1.55 -2.57 -49.48
N GLY A 35 -2.59 -3.41 -49.48
CA GLY A 35 -2.44 -4.88 -49.51
C GLY A 35 -3.01 -5.64 -48.32
N SER A 36 -4.17 -6.28 -48.54
CA SER A 36 -4.68 -7.35 -47.68
C SER A 36 -3.74 -8.56 -47.70
N THR A 37 -3.25 -9.00 -46.55
CA THR A 37 -2.91 -10.41 -46.29
C THR A 37 -3.04 -10.68 -44.80
N ALA A 38 -3.93 -11.62 -44.46
CA ALA A 38 -4.03 -12.20 -43.14
C ALA A 38 -2.74 -12.95 -42.80
N SER A 39 -2.17 -12.66 -41.64
CA SER A 39 -1.19 -13.52 -40.98
C SER A 39 -1.42 -13.43 -39.48
N GLY A 40 -1.88 -14.53 -38.89
CA GLY A 40 -2.07 -14.68 -37.46
C GLY A 40 -0.76 -14.43 -36.73
N GLY A 41 -0.70 -13.31 -36.03
CA GLY A 41 0.25 -13.11 -34.95
C GLY A 41 -0.43 -13.58 -33.67
N SER A 42 0.07 -14.66 -33.07
CA SER A 42 -0.07 -14.87 -31.64
C SER A 42 0.51 -13.63 -30.96
N GLY A 43 -0.34 -12.65 -30.68
CA GLY A 43 -0.02 -11.56 -29.80
C GLY A 43 0.29 -12.19 -28.46
N THR A 44 1.58 -12.32 -28.14
CA THR A 44 2.02 -12.27 -26.76
C THR A 44 1.35 -11.03 -26.21
N ALA A 45 0.27 -11.21 -25.46
CA ALA A 45 -0.31 -10.15 -24.67
C ALA A 45 0.80 -9.72 -23.73
N THR A 46 1.57 -8.71 -24.14
CA THR A 46 2.45 -7.98 -23.25
C THR A 46 1.51 -7.50 -22.17
N SER A 47 1.54 -8.18 -21.03
CA SER A 47 0.78 -7.83 -19.85
C SER A 47 1.18 -6.41 -19.52
N SER A 48 0.36 -5.47 -19.97
CA SER A 48 0.65 -4.06 -19.84
C SER A 48 0.69 -3.75 -18.35
N SER A 49 1.78 -3.16 -17.87
CA SER A 49 1.89 -2.75 -16.48
C SER A 49 1.37 -1.32 -16.33
N GLY A 50 0.78 -1.04 -15.17
CA GLY A 50 0.57 0.32 -14.66
C GLY A 50 1.45 0.51 -13.42
N SER A 51 1.68 1.75 -13.01
CA SER A 51 2.33 2.03 -11.73
C SER A 51 1.28 2.22 -10.65
N VAL A 52 1.58 1.83 -9.42
CA VAL A 52 0.75 2.08 -8.24
C VAL A 52 1.54 2.90 -7.24
N ASN A 53 0.99 4.04 -6.83
CA ASN A 53 1.49 4.87 -5.74
C ASN A 53 0.71 4.58 -4.46
N MET A 54 1.42 4.35 -3.37
CA MET A 54 0.79 4.03 -2.09
C MET A 54 1.14 5.07 -1.04
N ALA A 55 0.10 5.58 -0.37
CA ALA A 55 0.23 6.53 0.71
C ALA A 55 -0.71 6.22 1.87
N LEU A 56 -0.26 6.52 3.08
CA LEU A 56 -1.06 6.46 4.31
C LEU A 56 -1.71 7.80 4.59
N THR A 57 -2.96 7.76 5.04
CA THR A 57 -3.61 8.84 5.78
C THR A 57 -4.28 8.25 7.01
N ASP A 58 -4.65 9.07 7.99
CA ASP A 58 -5.38 8.63 9.18
C ASP A 58 -6.55 9.57 9.50
N ALA A 59 -7.59 8.99 10.11
CA ALA A 59 -8.69 9.79 10.64
C ALA A 59 -8.26 10.48 11.95
N PRO A 60 -8.76 11.68 12.25
CA PRO A 60 -8.47 12.32 13.53
C PRO A 60 -8.83 11.42 14.70
N ALA A 61 -7.86 11.15 15.57
CA ALA A 61 -8.06 10.46 16.84
C ALA A 61 -7.85 11.43 18.00
N CYS A 62 -8.59 11.24 19.09
CA CYS A 62 -8.46 12.01 20.33
C CYS A 62 -7.93 11.13 21.47
N GLY A 63 -7.35 11.77 22.50
CA GLY A 63 -6.81 11.08 23.69
C GLY A 63 -5.38 10.55 23.52
N PHE A 64 -4.70 10.91 22.43
CA PHE A 64 -3.31 10.61 22.18
C PHE A 64 -2.57 11.88 21.74
N ASP A 65 -1.35 12.04 22.21
CA ASP A 65 -0.42 13.09 21.78
C ASP A 65 0.37 12.62 20.55
N HIS A 66 0.70 11.32 20.47
CA HIS A 66 1.37 10.71 19.32
C HIS A 66 0.94 9.26 19.10
N VAL A 67 0.90 8.82 17.84
CA VAL A 67 0.74 7.40 17.47
C VAL A 67 1.76 7.04 16.42
N TYR A 68 2.83 6.38 16.84
CA TYR A 68 3.91 5.98 15.96
C TYR A 68 3.71 4.58 15.41
N VAL A 69 3.88 4.43 14.10
CA VAL A 69 3.97 3.14 13.40
C VAL A 69 5.14 3.15 12.44
N THR A 70 5.85 2.03 12.32
CA THR A 70 6.97 1.91 11.37
C THR A 70 6.64 0.90 10.30
N VAL A 71 6.46 1.38 9.07
CA VAL A 71 6.15 0.55 7.91
C VAL A 71 7.42 -0.02 7.31
N SER A 72 7.49 -1.34 7.17
CA SER A 72 8.62 -2.05 6.57
C SER A 72 8.40 -2.38 5.10
N SER A 73 7.18 -2.75 4.71
CA SER A 73 6.81 -3.02 3.32
C SER A 73 5.28 -3.04 3.16
N VAL A 74 4.82 -3.03 1.92
CA VAL A 74 3.40 -3.21 1.60
C VAL A 74 3.24 -4.30 0.56
N ARG A 75 2.31 -5.22 0.79
CA ARG A 75 2.03 -6.36 -0.09
C ARG A 75 0.65 -6.23 -0.71
N ILE A 76 0.52 -6.49 -2.00
CA ILE A 76 -0.72 -6.33 -2.78
C ILE A 76 -1.06 -7.67 -3.42
N ASN A 77 -2.33 -8.07 -3.41
CA ASN A 77 -2.82 -9.28 -4.05
C ASN A 77 -4.17 -9.06 -4.76
N ALA A 78 -4.35 -9.78 -5.87
CA ALA A 78 -5.58 -9.77 -6.65
C ALA A 78 -6.79 -10.36 -5.89
N SER A 79 -6.55 -11.29 -4.98
CA SER A 79 -7.59 -11.97 -4.19
C SER A 79 -7.80 -11.30 -2.83
N ALA A 80 -9.05 -11.00 -2.52
CA ALA A 80 -9.50 -10.52 -1.19
C ALA A 80 -9.24 -11.54 -0.07
N GLN A 81 -9.07 -12.82 -0.43
CA GLN A 81 -8.92 -13.94 0.51
C GLN A 81 -7.51 -14.55 0.49
N ALA A 82 -6.55 -13.96 -0.23
CA ALA A 82 -5.21 -14.54 -0.28
C ALA A 82 -4.60 -14.66 1.12
N GLY A 83 -4.16 -15.87 1.44
CA GLY A 83 -3.34 -16.25 2.59
C GLY A 83 -1.92 -15.72 2.47
N ASP A 84 -1.17 -15.81 3.56
CA ASP A 84 0.17 -15.23 3.65
C ASP A 84 1.18 -15.85 2.67
N SER A 85 1.10 -17.17 2.49
CA SER A 85 1.96 -17.96 1.60
C SER A 85 1.40 -18.17 0.19
N ASP A 86 0.24 -17.57 -0.11
CA ASP A 86 -0.38 -17.73 -1.43
C ASP A 86 0.44 -17.04 -2.52
N ALA A 87 0.27 -17.45 -3.78
CA ALA A 87 0.91 -16.79 -4.90
C ALA A 87 0.27 -15.41 -5.22
N GLY A 88 0.93 -14.63 -6.08
CA GLY A 88 0.39 -13.38 -6.61
C GLY A 88 0.60 -12.14 -5.74
N TRP A 89 1.43 -12.24 -4.70
CA TRP A 89 1.85 -11.06 -3.93
C TRP A 89 2.83 -10.20 -4.72
N SER A 90 2.52 -8.91 -4.82
CA SER A 90 3.46 -7.88 -5.26
C SER A 90 3.85 -7.01 -4.06
N THR A 91 5.14 -6.76 -3.88
CA THR A 91 5.65 -6.07 -2.68
C THR A 91 6.27 -4.73 -3.05
N ILE A 92 5.92 -3.70 -2.29
CA ILE A 92 6.57 -2.40 -2.26
C ILE A 92 7.43 -2.35 -1.00
N THR A 93 8.74 -2.24 -1.17
CA THR A 93 9.69 -2.10 -0.06
C THR A 93 10.33 -0.72 -0.16
N PRO A 94 10.09 0.19 0.81
CA PRO A 94 10.79 1.46 0.87
C PRO A 94 12.31 1.24 1.07
N ALA A 95 13.13 2.23 0.72
CA ALA A 95 14.59 2.13 0.87
C ALA A 95 15.03 1.88 2.33
N SER A 96 14.25 2.39 3.29
CA SER A 96 14.38 2.09 4.72
C SER A 96 12.99 2.05 5.35
N PRO A 97 12.78 1.31 6.45
CA PRO A 97 11.52 1.36 7.19
C PRO A 97 11.16 2.81 7.55
N GLN A 98 9.90 3.18 7.33
CA GLN A 98 9.42 4.55 7.51
C GLN A 98 8.63 4.64 8.82
N LYS A 99 9.17 5.36 9.83
CA LYS A 99 8.45 5.68 11.06
C LYS A 99 7.55 6.88 10.82
N VAL A 100 6.26 6.73 11.12
CA VAL A 100 5.20 7.68 10.80
C VAL A 100 4.39 7.95 12.06
N ASP A 101 4.13 9.21 12.35
CA ASP A 101 3.14 9.61 13.36
C ASP A 101 1.77 9.76 12.69
N LEU A 102 0.83 8.88 13.01
CA LEU A 102 -0.49 8.87 12.39
C LEU A 102 -1.30 10.14 12.70
N LEU A 103 -1.11 10.75 13.87
CA LEU A 103 -1.80 11.99 14.23
C LEU A 103 -1.35 13.18 13.38
N SER A 104 -0.17 13.10 12.77
CA SER A 104 0.32 14.09 11.81
C SER A 104 -0.34 13.97 10.42
N LEU A 105 -1.02 12.86 10.13
CA LEU A 105 -1.65 12.58 8.84
C LEU A 105 -3.11 13.03 8.74
N THR A 106 -3.53 13.91 9.66
CA THR A 106 -4.89 14.45 9.69
C THR A 106 -5.13 15.47 8.58
N ASN A 107 -6.41 15.78 8.31
CA ASN A 107 -6.84 16.73 7.27
C ASN A 107 -6.40 16.37 5.83
N GLY A 108 -6.25 15.08 5.53
CA GLY A 108 -5.88 14.61 4.19
C GLY A 108 -4.38 14.67 3.90
N ALA A 109 -3.54 14.85 4.92
CA ALA A 109 -2.10 14.66 4.77
C ALA A 109 -1.78 13.20 4.41
N LEU A 110 -0.85 13.03 3.49
CA LEU A 110 -0.47 11.74 2.91
C LEU A 110 1.01 11.46 3.19
N GLN A 111 1.30 10.31 3.79
CA GLN A 111 2.66 9.78 3.87
C GLN A 111 2.90 8.77 2.75
N GLN A 112 3.74 9.13 1.79
CA GLN A 112 4.09 8.24 0.69
C GLN A 112 4.94 7.06 1.21
N LEU A 113 4.52 5.85 0.87
CA LEU A 113 5.22 4.60 1.21
C LEU A 113 6.03 4.06 0.04
N GLY A 114 5.75 4.51 -1.17
CA GLY A 114 6.50 4.16 -2.36
C GLY A 114 5.60 3.95 -3.57
N GLN A 115 6.23 3.45 -4.64
CA GLN A 115 5.58 3.12 -5.89
C GLN A 115 6.10 1.79 -6.43
N THR A 116 5.26 1.06 -7.16
CA THR A 116 5.70 -0.14 -7.89
C THR A 116 4.92 -0.32 -9.19
N ALA A 117 5.52 -0.99 -10.17
CA ALA A 117 4.79 -1.41 -11.37
C ALA A 117 4.02 -2.70 -11.06
N LEU A 118 2.71 -2.68 -11.30
CA LEU A 118 1.84 -3.85 -11.24
C LEU A 118 1.31 -4.16 -12.64
N THR A 119 1.08 -5.44 -12.91
CA THR A 119 0.35 -5.83 -14.11
C THR A 119 -1.06 -5.22 -14.08
N ALA A 120 -1.53 -4.71 -15.22
CA ALA A 120 -2.88 -4.21 -15.33
C ALA A 120 -3.89 -5.29 -14.94
N GLY A 121 -4.84 -4.93 -14.09
CA GLY A 121 -5.77 -5.89 -13.48
C GLY A 121 -6.45 -5.36 -12.23
N SER A 122 -7.32 -6.18 -11.66
CA SER A 122 -8.06 -5.86 -10.44
C SER A 122 -7.37 -6.44 -9.21
N TYR A 123 -7.20 -5.60 -8.21
CA TYR A 123 -6.60 -5.92 -6.93
C TYR A 123 -7.61 -5.70 -5.81
N GLN A 124 -7.56 -6.53 -4.77
CA GLN A 124 -8.60 -6.57 -3.75
C GLN A 124 -8.06 -6.63 -2.32
N GLN A 125 -6.77 -6.88 -2.15
CA GLN A 125 -6.15 -7.00 -0.85
C GLN A 125 -4.81 -6.30 -0.81
N ILE A 126 -4.63 -5.47 0.21
CA ILE A 126 -3.37 -4.83 0.55
C ILE A 126 -3.02 -5.23 1.98
N ARG A 127 -1.74 -5.43 2.26
CA ARG A 127 -1.24 -5.73 3.60
C ARG A 127 -0.07 -4.82 3.93
N LEU A 128 -0.22 -4.05 4.99
CA LEU A 128 0.82 -3.19 5.52
C LEU A 128 1.68 -3.98 6.51
N MET A 129 2.94 -4.24 6.17
CA MET A 129 3.89 -4.87 7.08
C MET A 129 4.48 -3.80 7.99
N LEU A 130 4.40 -4.02 9.30
CA LEU A 130 5.07 -3.17 10.28
C LEU A 130 6.38 -3.81 10.74
N ALA A 131 7.38 -2.98 11.05
CA ALA A 131 8.57 -3.43 11.74
C ALA A 131 8.20 -3.89 13.17
N ALA A 132 8.91 -4.88 13.72
CA ALA A 132 8.66 -5.32 15.10
C ALA A 132 9.36 -4.40 16.11
N ASN A 133 8.69 -4.13 17.24
CA ASN A 133 9.36 -3.54 18.40
C ASN A 133 10.45 -4.48 18.93
N SER A 134 11.55 -3.90 19.38
CA SER A 134 12.59 -4.61 20.14
C SER A 134 12.59 -4.14 21.60
N THR A 135 13.36 -4.80 22.45
CA THR A 135 13.51 -4.43 23.87
C THR A 135 14.08 -3.01 24.03
N ASP A 136 14.90 -2.56 23.08
CA ASP A 136 15.63 -1.29 23.16
C ASP A 136 15.05 -0.19 22.25
N GLN A 137 14.11 -0.53 21.36
CA GLN A 137 13.55 0.41 20.40
C GLN A 137 12.05 0.21 20.18
N LEU A 138 11.29 1.26 20.50
CA LEU A 138 9.88 1.39 20.17
C LEU A 138 9.72 2.03 18.78
N VAL A 139 9.39 1.18 17.82
CA VAL A 139 9.10 1.55 16.43
C VAL A 139 7.58 1.61 16.15
N ASN A 140 6.78 0.94 16.98
CA ASN A 140 5.33 1.11 17.04
C ASN A 140 4.89 1.38 18.49
N SER A 141 4.32 2.54 18.75
CA SER A 141 3.98 3.01 20.10
C SER A 141 2.88 4.06 20.07
N VAL A 142 2.25 4.26 21.22
CA VAL A 142 1.29 5.33 21.46
C VAL A 142 1.75 6.17 22.64
N VAL A 143 1.48 7.46 22.58
CA VAL A 143 1.65 8.39 23.69
C VAL A 143 0.26 8.91 24.03
N PRO A 144 -0.44 8.33 25.03
CA PRO A 144 -1.73 8.86 25.48
C PRO A 144 -1.55 10.22 26.14
N THR A 145 -2.54 11.10 26.00
CA THR A 145 -2.45 12.44 26.58
C THR A 145 -2.36 12.37 28.11
N GLY A 146 -1.24 12.85 28.66
CA GLY A 146 -0.96 12.85 30.10
C GLY A 146 -0.33 11.57 30.64
N ASP A 147 -0.05 10.57 29.79
CA ASP A 147 0.60 9.31 30.15
C ASP A 147 1.93 9.11 29.40
N ALA A 148 2.71 8.13 29.84
CA ALA A 148 3.98 7.78 29.21
C ALA A 148 3.79 6.98 27.90
N GLU A 149 4.79 7.07 27.02
CA GLU A 149 4.86 6.27 25.80
C GLU A 149 4.75 4.78 26.12
N THR A 150 3.83 4.11 25.43
CA THR A 150 3.52 2.70 25.62
C THR A 150 3.67 1.96 24.29
N ALA A 151 4.35 0.82 24.33
CA ALA A 151 4.55 -0.02 23.16
C ALA A 151 3.22 -0.55 22.60
N LEU A 152 3.05 -0.47 21.29
CA LEU A 152 1.94 -1.13 20.61
C LEU A 152 2.23 -2.62 20.46
N SER A 153 1.25 -3.44 20.83
CA SER A 153 1.28 -4.87 20.54
C SER A 153 0.60 -5.11 19.19
N THR A 154 1.40 -5.37 18.15
CA THR A 154 0.92 -5.62 16.78
C THR A 154 1.42 -6.95 16.19
N PRO A 155 1.14 -8.12 16.83
CA PRO A 155 1.75 -9.39 16.41
C PRO A 155 1.38 -9.81 14.99
N SER A 156 0.14 -9.55 14.57
CA SER A 156 -0.32 -9.84 13.21
C SER A 156 0.32 -8.89 12.19
N ALA A 157 0.45 -7.60 12.50
CA ALA A 157 1.00 -6.61 11.58
C ALA A 157 2.49 -6.86 11.26
N THR A 158 3.21 -7.53 12.16
CA THR A 158 4.62 -7.94 11.96
C THR A 158 4.76 -9.29 11.27
N GLN A 159 3.78 -10.19 11.39
CA GLN A 159 3.84 -11.54 10.82
C GLN A 159 3.20 -11.63 9.43
N THR A 160 1.94 -11.20 9.34
CA THR A 160 1.12 -11.34 8.13
C THR A 160 0.66 -10.00 7.60
N GLY A 161 0.93 -8.90 8.31
CA GLY A 161 0.54 -7.54 7.97
C GLY A 161 -0.85 -7.15 8.43
N TYR A 162 -1.06 -5.83 8.49
CA TYR A 162 -2.38 -5.26 8.64
C TYR A 162 -3.13 -5.38 7.31
N LYS A 163 -4.17 -6.21 7.29
CA LYS A 163 -4.97 -6.52 6.10
C LYS A 163 -6.00 -5.43 5.84
N VAL A 164 -5.92 -4.83 4.66
CA VAL A 164 -6.90 -3.91 4.08
C VAL A 164 -7.54 -4.60 2.88
N VAL A 165 -8.86 -4.78 2.91
CA VAL A 165 -9.61 -5.34 1.77
C VAL A 165 -10.32 -4.19 1.08
N GLY A 166 -10.01 -3.98 -0.20
CA GLY A 166 -10.55 -2.90 -1.00
C GLY A 166 -10.22 -3.14 -2.47
N GLN A 167 -11.20 -2.94 -3.34
CA GLN A 167 -11.04 -3.15 -4.77
C GLN A 167 -10.43 -1.91 -5.44
N PHE A 168 -9.40 -2.11 -6.26
CA PHE A 168 -8.87 -1.08 -7.16
C PHE A 168 -8.38 -1.72 -8.45
N THR A 169 -8.34 -0.95 -9.53
CA THR A 169 -7.94 -1.42 -10.85
C THR A 169 -6.71 -0.67 -11.30
N VAL A 170 -5.67 -1.41 -11.69
CA VAL A 170 -4.47 -0.87 -12.33
C VAL A 170 -4.71 -0.86 -13.83
N ALA A 171 -4.67 0.32 -14.44
CA ALA A 171 -4.83 0.47 -15.88
C ALA A 171 -3.50 0.30 -16.63
N PRO A 172 -3.52 -0.18 -17.89
CA PRO A 172 -2.35 -0.24 -18.76
C PRO A 172 -1.65 1.12 -18.88
N ALA A 173 -0.32 1.15 -18.69
CA ALA A 173 0.50 2.34 -18.92
C ALA A 173 0.04 3.61 -18.18
N ALA A 174 -0.69 3.46 -17.07
CA ALA A 174 -1.20 4.55 -16.25
C ALA A 174 -0.52 4.57 -14.87
N LEU A 175 -0.45 5.75 -14.25
CA LEU A 175 -0.13 5.87 -12.83
C LEU A 175 -1.45 5.68 -12.06
N THR A 176 -1.46 4.79 -11.09
CA THR A 176 -2.63 4.38 -10.31
C THR A 176 -2.38 4.63 -8.83
#